data_AF-A0A2V6WRX5-F1
#
_entry.id   AF-A0A2V6WRX5-F1
#
_cell.length_a   1.000
_cell.length_b   1.000
_cell.length_c   1.000
_cell.angle_alpha   90.00
_cell.angle_beta   90.00
_cell.angle_gamma   90.00
#
_symmetry.space_group_name_H-M   'P 1'
#
loop_
_entity.id
_entity.type
_entity.pdbx_description
1 polymer ?
#
loop_
_entity_poly.entity_id
_entity_poly.type
_entity_poly.pdbx_seq_one_letter_code
_entity_poly.pdbx_strand_id
1 'polypeptide(L)'
;MVPVDRLRARRRSHHHARTRSGGRDRQRARARHPQRTGRARAAVRHLVVHRLLGVDHYLKLVIVVDDDIDVFDEAEVLWAVATRMQADRDLVVIAGSLGAMLDPSADDRGVTAKLGIDATRPFGEPFAEKLVMTPEKMAWARALVDRLAQR
;
A
#
# COMPACT_ATOMS: atom_id res chain seq x y z
N MET A 1 -2.52 -15.82 -4.94
CA MET A 1 -2.22 -15.22 -6.25
C MET A 1 -3.51 -15.16 -7.08
N VAL A 2 -4.06 -13.97 -7.33
CA VAL A 2 -5.27 -13.80 -8.18
C VAL A 2 -5.02 -12.62 -9.13
N PRO A 3 -5.01 -12.83 -10.46
CA PRO A 3 -4.87 -11.75 -11.42
C PRO A 3 -6.25 -11.12 -11.70
N VAL A 4 -6.35 -9.80 -11.59
CA VAL A 4 -7.57 -9.04 -11.85
C VAL A 4 -7.34 -8.11 -13.03
N ASP A 5 -7.54 -8.62 -14.25
CA ASP A 5 -7.66 -7.77 -15.42
C ASP A 5 -8.67 -8.35 -16.42
N ARG A 6 -9.81 -7.65 -16.52
CA ARG A 6 -10.58 -7.35 -17.75
C ARG A 6 -11.99 -6.92 -17.35
N LEU A 7 -12.33 -5.66 -17.62
CA LEU A 7 -13.66 -5.27 -18.13
C LEU A 7 -13.61 -3.81 -18.58
N ARG A 8 -13.52 -3.63 -19.91
CA ARG A 8 -13.71 -2.34 -20.58
C ARG A 8 -15.20 -2.01 -20.64
N ALA A 9 -15.51 -0.79 -20.18
CA ALA A 9 -16.48 0.17 -20.69
C ALA A 9 -17.82 -0.31 -21.29
N ARG A 10 -18.93 0.14 -20.68
CA ARG A 10 -19.89 1.13 -21.24
C ARG A 10 -21.21 1.07 -20.45
N ARG A 11 -21.63 2.20 -19.90
CA ARG A 11 -22.95 2.84 -20.14
C ARG A 11 -23.07 4.09 -19.28
N ARG A 12 -23.36 5.21 -19.96
CA ARG A 12 -23.77 6.46 -19.34
C ARG A 12 -25.27 6.38 -19.06
N SER A 13 -25.69 6.74 -17.86
CA SER A 13 -27.07 7.09 -17.57
C SER A 13 -27.06 8.39 -16.75
N HIS A 14 -27.49 9.47 -17.41
CA HIS A 14 -27.74 10.75 -16.77
C HIS A 14 -29.11 10.69 -16.09
N HIS A 15 -29.18 10.92 -14.78
CA HIS A 15 -30.43 11.33 -14.13
C HIS A 15 -30.39 12.84 -13.90
N HIS A 16 -31.44 13.49 -14.39
CA HIS A 16 -31.63 14.93 -14.39
C HIS A 16 -32.72 15.23 -13.36
N ALA A 17 -32.37 15.84 -12.24
CA ALA A 17 -33.33 16.41 -11.30
C ALA A 17 -33.38 17.93 -11.54
N ARG A 18 -34.54 18.45 -11.95
CA ARG A 18 -34.82 19.88 -12.04
C ARG A 18 -35.53 20.33 -10.77
N THR A 19 -35.01 21.38 -10.14
CA THR A 19 -35.79 22.23 -9.22
C THR A 19 -35.80 23.64 -9.80
N ARG A 20 -36.99 24.24 -9.87
CA ARG A 20 -37.23 25.63 -10.29
C ARG A 20 -37.23 26.52 -9.04
N SER A 21 -36.29 27.45 -8.94
CA SER A 21 -36.54 28.81 -8.45
C SER A 21 -35.36 29.72 -8.86
N GLY A 22 -35.67 31.01 -9.01
CA GLY A 22 -34.96 31.95 -9.88
C GLY A 22 -33.53 32.35 -9.48
N GLY A 23 -32.74 32.63 -10.53
CA GLY A 23 -31.89 33.82 -10.62
C GLY A 23 -30.76 34.01 -9.61
N ARG A 24 -29.57 33.54 -9.96
CA ARG A 24 -28.37 34.39 -10.12
C ARG A 24 -27.20 33.56 -10.61
N ASP A 25 -26.53 34.14 -11.60
CA ASP A 25 -25.37 33.64 -12.31
C ASP A 25 -24.28 33.12 -11.35
N ARG A 26 -23.89 31.85 -11.51
CA ARG A 26 -22.68 31.29 -10.90
C ARG A 26 -22.09 30.32 -11.90
N GLN A 27 -21.00 30.77 -12.54
CA GLN A 27 -20.03 29.92 -13.22
C GLN A 27 -19.70 28.72 -12.33
N ARG A 28 -20.30 27.56 -12.63
CA ARG A 28 -19.87 26.29 -12.05
C ARG A 28 -18.64 25.84 -12.83
N ALA A 29 -17.47 26.33 -12.42
CA ALA A 29 -16.23 25.64 -12.70
C ALA A 29 -16.36 24.22 -12.13
N ARG A 30 -16.64 23.25 -13.01
CA ARG A 30 -16.56 21.83 -12.65
C ARG A 30 -15.08 21.50 -12.47
N ALA A 31 -14.55 21.74 -11.28
CA ALA A 31 -13.34 21.08 -10.83
C ALA A 31 -13.61 19.57 -10.86
N ARG A 32 -13.14 18.89 -11.91
CA ARG A 32 -13.01 17.43 -11.89
C ARG A 32 -11.98 17.13 -10.82
N HIS A 33 -12.43 16.75 -9.62
CA HIS A 33 -11.54 16.31 -8.54
C HIS A 33 -10.76 15.07 -9.03
N PRO A 34 -9.45 15.16 -9.30
CA PRO A 34 -8.65 14.01 -9.75
C PRO A 34 -8.51 12.96 -8.64
N GLN A 35 -8.78 13.33 -7.38
CA GLN A 35 -8.53 12.54 -6.18
C GLN A 35 -9.51 11.37 -5.95
N ARG A 36 -10.66 11.30 -6.65
CA ARG A 36 -11.66 10.25 -6.40
C ARG A 36 -11.24 8.87 -6.92
N THR A 37 -10.42 8.81 -7.96
CA THR A 37 -9.96 7.54 -8.57
C THR A 37 -8.80 6.90 -7.81
N GLY A 38 -7.90 7.70 -7.20
CA GLY A 38 -6.82 7.20 -6.36
C GLY A 38 -7.32 6.55 -5.06
N ARG A 39 -8.29 7.20 -4.38
CA ARG A 39 -8.91 6.67 -3.15
C ARG A 39 -9.57 5.30 -3.31
N ALA A 40 -10.21 5.04 -4.46
CA ALA A 40 -10.89 3.77 -4.70
C ALA A 40 -9.92 2.59 -4.88
N ARG A 41 -8.69 2.82 -5.38
CA ARG A 41 -7.69 1.77 -5.57
C ARG A 41 -6.83 1.54 -4.33
N ALA A 42 -6.52 2.60 -3.57
CA ALA A 42 -5.95 2.47 -2.22
C ALA A 42 -6.87 1.63 -1.31
N ALA A 43 -8.19 1.81 -1.41
CA ALA A 43 -9.17 1.00 -0.69
C ALA A 43 -9.13 -0.51 -1.02
N VAL A 44 -8.74 -0.89 -2.25
CA VAL A 44 -8.61 -2.32 -2.64
C VAL A 44 -7.41 -2.97 -1.95
N ARG A 45 -6.31 -2.24 -1.75
CA ARG A 45 -5.11 -2.77 -1.06
C ARG A 45 -5.37 -2.99 0.42
N HIS A 46 -6.04 -2.03 1.05
CA HIS A 46 -6.52 -2.17 2.43
C HIS A 46 -7.50 -3.33 2.61
N LEU A 47 -8.31 -3.65 1.60
CA LEU A 47 -9.19 -4.81 1.62
C LEU A 47 -8.42 -6.13 1.63
N VAL A 48 -7.28 -6.22 0.92
CA VAL A 48 -6.41 -7.41 0.96
C VAL A 48 -5.85 -7.61 2.36
N VAL A 49 -5.29 -6.56 2.96
CA VAL A 49 -4.77 -6.58 4.32
C VAL A 49 -5.84 -7.03 5.31
N HIS A 50 -7.02 -6.40 5.27
CA HIS A 50 -8.13 -6.75 6.15
C HIS A 50 -8.59 -8.20 5.96
N ARG A 51 -8.63 -8.68 4.71
CA ARG A 51 -9.02 -10.06 4.42
C ARG A 51 -8.02 -11.05 5.00
N LEU A 52 -6.72 -10.84 4.80
CA LEU A 52 -5.69 -11.74 5.28
C LEU A 52 -5.68 -11.82 6.81
N LEU A 53 -5.69 -10.67 7.48
CA LEU A 53 -5.67 -10.59 8.93
C LEU A 53 -6.97 -11.08 9.59
N GLY A 54 -8.10 -10.96 8.88
CA GLY A 54 -9.41 -11.36 9.38
C GLY A 54 -9.73 -12.86 9.22
N VAL A 55 -9.13 -13.56 8.27
CA VAL A 55 -9.40 -15.00 8.06
C VAL A 55 -8.41 -15.92 8.74
N ASP A 56 -7.16 -15.49 8.92
CA ASP A 56 -6.11 -16.32 9.49
C ASP A 56 -5.73 -15.82 10.89
N HIS A 57 -5.96 -16.68 11.88
CA HIS A 57 -5.65 -16.39 13.27
C HIS A 57 -4.14 -16.34 13.53
N TYR A 58 -3.33 -17.05 12.74
CA TYR A 58 -1.87 -17.11 12.90
C TYR A 58 -1.13 -15.90 12.36
N LEU A 59 -1.76 -15.10 11.49
CA LEU A 59 -1.15 -13.88 10.96
C LEU A 59 -1.31 -12.72 11.93
N LYS A 60 -0.20 -12.24 12.49
CA LYS A 60 -0.19 -11.04 13.33
C LYS A 60 0.18 -9.77 12.58
N LEU A 61 1.08 -9.90 11.60
CA LEU A 61 1.60 -8.82 10.79
C LEU A 61 1.53 -9.20 9.31
N VAL A 62 1.06 -8.29 8.47
CA VAL A 62 1.12 -8.40 7.01
C VAL A 62 1.71 -7.13 6.44
N ILE A 63 2.73 -7.28 5.60
CA ILE A 63 3.32 -6.18 4.83
C ILE A 63 3.05 -6.44 3.35
N VAL A 64 2.44 -5.48 2.67
CA VAL A 64 2.16 -5.54 1.23
C VAL A 64 3.21 -4.72 0.52
N VAL A 65 3.92 -5.34 -0.43
CA VAL A 65 4.95 -4.69 -1.26
C VAL A 65 4.60 -4.85 -2.73
N ASP A 66 5.23 -4.04 -3.58
CA ASP A 66 5.15 -4.20 -5.04
C ASP A 66 6.06 -5.36 -5.50
N ASP A 67 5.93 -5.74 -6.77
CA ASP A 67 6.66 -6.84 -7.41
C ASP A 67 8.17 -6.62 -7.58
N ASP A 68 8.63 -5.39 -7.41
CA ASP A 68 10.04 -5.00 -7.49
C ASP A 68 10.80 -5.19 -6.17
N ILE A 69 10.14 -5.75 -5.16
CA ILE A 69 10.71 -6.03 -3.84
C ILE A 69 10.82 -7.55 -3.64
N ASP A 70 12.03 -8.02 -3.34
CA ASP A 70 12.21 -9.41 -2.94
C ASP A 70 11.68 -9.64 -1.52
N VAL A 71 10.62 -10.43 -1.40
CA VAL A 71 9.99 -10.75 -0.10
C VAL A 71 10.83 -11.67 0.78
N PHE A 72 11.88 -12.30 0.23
CA PHE A 72 12.82 -13.12 0.99
C PHE A 72 14.05 -12.33 1.48
N ASP A 73 14.22 -11.08 1.02
CA ASP A 73 15.21 -10.15 1.53
C ASP A 73 14.54 -9.13 2.48
N GLU A 74 14.76 -9.32 3.78
CA GLU A 74 14.21 -8.44 4.80
C GLU A 74 14.62 -6.97 4.63
N ALA A 75 15.86 -6.72 4.17
CA ALA A 75 16.34 -5.35 3.97
C ALA A 75 15.57 -4.65 2.85
N GLU A 76 15.17 -5.37 1.80
CA GLU A 76 14.33 -4.81 0.74
C GLU A 76 12.91 -4.52 1.20
N VAL A 77 12.31 -5.42 1.98
CA VAL A 77 10.97 -5.22 2.55
C VAL A 77 10.96 -4.01 3.48
N LEU A 78 11.94 -3.91 4.38
CA LEU A 78 12.06 -2.77 5.29
C LEU A 78 12.37 -1.47 4.56
N TRP A 79 13.15 -1.50 3.47
CA TRP A 79 13.34 -0.33 2.61
C TRP A 79 12.02 0.14 1.99
N ALA A 80 11.16 -0.78 1.53
CA ALA A 80 9.86 -0.42 0.98
C ALA A 80 8.98 0.24 2.05
N VAL A 81 8.93 -0.32 3.26
CA VAL A 81 8.21 0.29 4.39
C VAL A 81 8.75 1.69 4.68
N ALA A 82 10.06 1.86 4.76
CA ALA A 82 10.67 3.15 5.11
C ALA A 82 10.45 4.25 4.06
N THR A 83 10.27 3.89 2.79
CA THR A 83 10.29 4.86 1.67
C THR A 83 8.94 5.07 1.00
N ARG A 84 8.01 4.11 1.06
CA ARG A 84 6.74 4.14 0.33
C ARG A 84 5.53 4.39 1.23
N MET A 85 5.58 3.93 2.48
CA MET A 85 4.49 4.00 3.44
C MET A 85 4.38 5.39 4.09
N GLN A 86 3.16 5.83 4.40
CA GLN A 86 2.86 6.91 5.34
C GLN A 86 1.90 6.43 6.44
N ALA A 87 2.27 6.63 7.70
CA ALA A 87 1.61 6.01 8.85
C ALA A 87 0.14 6.39 9.05
N ASP A 88 -0.27 7.60 8.68
CA ASP A 88 -1.64 8.08 8.83
C ASP A 88 -2.62 7.45 7.82
N ARG A 89 -2.11 6.96 6.69
CA ARG A 89 -2.94 6.47 5.58
C ARG A 89 -2.69 5.02 5.17
N ASP A 90 -1.50 4.48 5.38
CA ASP A 90 -1.07 3.18 4.84
C ASP A 90 -0.95 2.10 5.93
N LEU A 91 -1.36 2.43 7.16
CA LEU A 91 -1.37 1.53 8.32
C LEU A 91 -2.80 1.08 8.65
N VAL A 92 -2.97 -0.23 8.84
CA VAL A 92 -4.25 -0.84 9.23
C VAL A 92 -4.06 -1.57 10.55
N VAL A 93 -4.74 -1.12 11.60
CA VAL A 93 -4.81 -1.85 12.88
C VAL A 93 -6.16 -2.53 13.00
N ILE A 94 -6.14 -3.83 13.27
CA ILE A 94 -7.34 -4.58 13.67
C ILE A 94 -7.20 -4.92 15.15
N ALA A 95 -7.88 -4.15 16.00
CA ALA A 95 -7.94 -4.40 17.43
C ALA A 95 -9.00 -5.47 17.76
N GLY A 96 -8.79 -6.21 18.85
CA GLY A 96 -9.78 -7.17 19.35
C GLY A 96 -9.99 -8.38 18.45
N SER A 97 -8.96 -8.79 17.70
CA SER A 97 -9.02 -9.96 16.82
C SER A 97 -8.55 -11.22 17.53
N LEU A 98 -9.15 -12.36 17.20
CA LEU A 98 -8.60 -13.67 17.57
C LEU A 98 -7.19 -13.85 16.96
N GLY A 99 -6.22 -14.14 17.82
CA GLY A 99 -4.83 -14.40 17.47
C GLY A 99 -4.47 -15.88 17.56
N ALA A 100 -3.18 -16.19 17.38
CA ALA A 100 -2.68 -17.53 17.62
C ALA A 100 -2.74 -17.86 19.11
N MET A 101 -3.16 -19.07 19.47
CA MET A 101 -3.23 -19.51 20.88
C MET A 101 -1.86 -19.47 21.58
N LEU A 102 -0.77 -19.61 20.82
CA LEU A 102 0.61 -19.56 21.32
C LEU A 102 1.24 -18.16 21.29
N ASP A 103 0.47 -17.12 20.94
CA ASP A 103 0.96 -15.74 20.96
C ASP A 103 1.06 -15.25 22.42
N PRO A 104 2.28 -15.05 22.97
CA PRO A 104 2.45 -14.68 24.37
C PRO A 104 2.02 -13.23 24.66
N SER A 105 1.70 -12.44 23.64
CA SER A 105 1.24 -11.05 23.77
C SER A 105 -0.27 -10.87 23.58
N ALA A 106 -1.00 -11.96 23.32
CA ALA A 106 -2.46 -11.97 23.39
C ALA A 106 -2.92 -11.96 24.85
N ASP A 107 -4.18 -11.56 25.08
CA ASP A 107 -4.79 -11.72 26.41
C ASP A 107 -5.09 -13.20 26.74
N ASP A 108 -5.55 -13.46 27.97
CA ASP A 108 -5.89 -14.82 28.43
C ASP A 108 -7.00 -15.49 27.60
N ARG A 109 -7.70 -14.73 26.73
CA ARG A 109 -8.75 -15.22 25.83
C ARG A 109 -8.22 -15.44 24.40
N GLY A 110 -6.94 -15.24 24.15
CA GLY A 110 -6.32 -15.33 22.83
C GLY A 110 -6.67 -14.17 21.90
N VAL A 111 -7.12 -13.03 22.45
CA VAL A 111 -7.45 -11.82 21.71
C VAL A 111 -6.24 -10.90 21.65
N THR A 112 -5.96 -10.35 20.47
CA THR A 112 -4.82 -9.46 20.25
C THR A 112 -5.15 -8.37 19.22
N ALA A 113 -4.16 -7.53 18.93
CA ALA A 113 -4.19 -6.61 17.81
C ALA A 113 -3.33 -7.15 16.65
N LYS A 114 -3.81 -6.96 15.43
CA LYS A 114 -3.09 -7.31 14.20
C LYS A 114 -2.73 -6.04 13.44
N LEU A 115 -1.60 -6.07 12.76
CA LEU A 115 -1.06 -4.94 12.01
C LEU A 115 -0.94 -5.28 10.53
N GLY A 116 -1.40 -4.36 9.70
CA GLY A 116 -1.19 -4.38 8.26
C GLY A 116 -0.47 -3.12 7.81
N ILE A 117 0.51 -3.27 6.93
CA ILE A 117 1.27 -2.16 6.35
C ILE A 117 1.18 -2.25 4.82
N ASP A 118 0.69 -1.19 4.19
CA ASP A 118 0.79 -1.00 2.74
C ASP A 118 2.08 -0.24 2.41
N ALA A 119 3.09 -0.96 1.93
CA ALA A 119 4.38 -0.43 1.48
C ALA A 119 4.47 -0.37 -0.05
N THR A 120 3.33 -0.24 -0.75
CA THR A 120 3.29 -0.11 -2.21
C THR A 120 3.36 1.35 -2.66
N ARG A 121 3.77 1.56 -3.90
CA ARG A 121 3.79 2.90 -4.53
C ARG A 121 2.38 3.48 -4.63
N PRO A 122 2.23 4.82 -4.50
CA PRO A 122 0.94 5.50 -4.67
C PRO A 122 0.41 5.23 -6.08
N PHE A 123 -0.85 4.82 -6.15
CA PHE A 123 -1.42 4.36 -7.41
C PHE A 123 -1.74 5.54 -8.33
N GLY A 124 -1.22 5.50 -9.56
CA GLY A 124 -1.57 6.46 -10.62
C GLY A 124 -0.95 7.84 -10.46
N GLU A 125 0.04 7.96 -9.57
CA GLU A 125 0.83 9.15 -9.35
C GLU A 125 2.30 8.82 -9.68
N PRO A 126 3.07 9.77 -10.25
CA PRO A 126 4.50 9.60 -10.40
C PRO A 126 5.14 9.38 -9.03
N PHE A 127 6.04 8.40 -8.94
CA PHE A 127 6.78 8.10 -7.73
C PHE A 127 8.24 7.82 -8.07
N ALA A 128 9.15 8.12 -7.14
CA ALA A 128 10.58 7.91 -7.35
C ALA A 128 10.90 6.42 -7.52
N GLU A 129 11.77 6.10 -8.47
CA GLU A 129 12.27 4.74 -8.63
C GLU A 129 13.30 4.41 -7.55
N LYS A 130 13.39 3.12 -7.23
CA LYS A 130 14.46 2.60 -6.36
C LYS A 130 15.79 2.86 -7.04
N LEU A 131 16.67 3.63 -6.39
CA LEU A 131 18.02 3.85 -6.88
C LEU A 131 18.85 2.58 -6.68
N VAL A 132 19.27 1.96 -7.78
CA VAL A 132 20.12 0.77 -7.77
C VAL A 132 21.47 1.13 -8.38
N MET A 133 22.54 0.77 -7.67
CA MET A 133 23.89 0.94 -8.17
C MET A 133 24.22 -0.19 -9.13
N THR A 134 24.72 0.13 -10.32
CA THR A 134 25.05 -0.86 -11.35
C THR A 134 26.07 -1.88 -10.82
N PRO A 135 26.01 -3.16 -11.26
CA PRO A 135 26.94 -4.19 -10.81
C PRO A 135 28.42 -3.80 -10.97
N GLU A 136 28.76 -3.12 -12.08
CA GLU A 136 30.12 -2.62 -12.34
C GLU A 136 30.59 -1.64 -11.26
N LYS A 137 29.76 -0.63 -10.94
CA LYS A 137 30.06 0.34 -9.88
C LYS A 137 30.14 -0.32 -8.49
N MET A 138 29.30 -1.31 -8.22
CA MET A 138 29.36 -2.08 -6.97
C MET A 138 30.64 -2.91 -6.88
N ALA A 139 31.07 -3.55 -7.98
CA ALA A 139 32.32 -4.30 -8.04
C ALA A 139 33.53 -3.36 -7.83
N TRP A 140 33.53 -2.20 -8.47
CA TRP A 140 34.55 -1.18 -8.27
C TRP A 140 34.62 -0.71 -6.80
N ALA A 141 33.46 -0.45 -6.18
CA ALA A 141 33.41 -0.01 -4.79
C ALA A 141 33.97 -1.07 -3.83
N ARG A 142 33.62 -2.35 -4.06
CA ARG A 142 34.17 -3.48 -3.29
C ARG A 142 35.69 -3.55 -3.42
N ALA A 143 36.20 -3.51 -4.65
CA ALA A 143 37.65 -3.54 -4.91
C ALA A 143 38.39 -2.33 -4.33
N LEU A 144 37.74 -1.16 -4.22
CA LEU A 144 38.32 -0.01 -3.54
C LEU A 144 38.43 -0.24 -2.03
N VAL A 145 37.37 -0.74 -1.40
CA VAL A 145 37.36 -1.03 0.04
C VAL A 145 38.44 -2.07 0.39
N ASP A 146 38.56 -3.14 -0.39
CA ASP A 146 39.56 -4.20 -0.16
C ASP A 146 41.00 -3.67 -0.21
N ARG A 147 41.31 -2.78 -1.16
CA ARG A 147 42.63 -2.14 -1.26
C ARG A 147 42.95 -1.24 -0.07
N LEU A 148 41.95 -0.57 0.48
CA LEU A 148 42.13 0.29 1.64
C LEU A 148 42.29 -0.51 2.93
N ALA A 149 41.64 -1.68 3.03
CA ALA A 149 41.75 -2.57 4.18
C ALA A 149 43.10 -3.30 4.28
N GLN A 150 43.87 -3.37 3.20
CA GLN A 150 45.20 -4.01 3.14
C GLN A 150 46.36 -3.06 3.48
N ARG A 151 46.06 -1.80 3.84
CA ARG A 151 47.02 -0.82 4.32
C ARG A 151 46.93 -0.68 5.83
#